data_AF-A0ABD4SA53-F1
#
_entry.id   AF-A0ABD4SA53-F1
#
_cell.length_a   1.000
_cell.length_b   1.000
_cell.length_c   1.000
_cell.angle_alpha   90.00
_cell.angle_beta   90.00
_cell.angle_gamma   90.00
#
_symmetry.space_group_name_H-M   'P 1'
#
loop_
_entity.id
_entity.type
_entity.pdbx_description
1 polymer ?
#
loop_
_entity_poly.entity_id
_entity_poly.type
_entity_poly.pdbx_seq_one_letter_code
_entity_poly.pdbx_strand_id
1 'polypeptide(L)'
;MKKGDVFYVHNLGQTLAYKVDQIEVIKPTQVDQLKIVKGKDLCTLMTCTPYMINTHRLLVTGHQIPYNQKAEAKAKERIRNRLFWNIIAILLPVLAIIIFIWHKKRKKKQAKADKEKEQE
;
A
#
# COMPACT_ATOMS: atom_id res chain seq x y z
N MET A 1 -5.21 2.00 -7.04
CA MET A 1 -4.60 2.06 -8.38
C MET A 1 -4.99 3.37 -9.03
N LYS A 2 -4.12 3.91 -9.89
CA LYS A 2 -4.34 5.13 -10.67
C LYS A 2 -3.85 4.94 -12.10
N LYS A 3 -4.23 5.86 -12.99
CA LYS A 3 -3.70 5.89 -14.37
C LYS A 3 -2.18 5.91 -14.34
N GLY A 4 -1.57 5.10 -15.19
CA GLY A 4 -0.12 4.92 -15.29
C GLY A 4 0.46 3.82 -14.40
N ASP A 5 -0.28 3.33 -13.39
CA ASP A 5 0.13 2.15 -12.63
C ASP A 5 0.16 0.92 -13.54
N VAL A 6 0.99 -0.06 -13.18
CA VAL A 6 1.12 -1.34 -13.91
C VAL A 6 0.67 -2.47 -12.99
N PHE A 7 -0.14 -3.38 -13.53
CA PHE A 7 -0.47 -4.65 -12.88
C PHE A 7 -0.04 -5.82 -13.76
N TYR A 8 0.15 -6.97 -13.12
CA TYR A 8 0.68 -8.17 -13.74
C TYR A 8 -0.33 -9.30 -13.61
N VAL A 9 -0.55 -10.03 -14.71
CA VAL A 9 -1.36 -11.25 -14.73
C VAL A 9 -0.40 -12.43 -14.93
N HIS A 10 -0.29 -13.27 -13.91
CA HIS A 10 0.53 -14.48 -13.96
C HIS A 10 -0.36 -15.67 -14.32
N ASN A 11 0.02 -16.42 -15.36
CA ASN A 11 -0.61 -17.69 -15.73
C ASN A 11 0.45 -18.81 -15.76
N LEU A 12 0.06 -20.04 -16.13
CA LEU A 12 0.90 -21.24 -16.08
C LEU A 12 2.15 -21.23 -16.99
N GLY A 13 2.45 -20.15 -17.72
CA GLY A 13 3.64 -20.08 -18.58
C GLY A 13 4.15 -18.69 -18.93
N GLN A 14 3.43 -17.63 -18.58
CA GLN A 14 3.82 -16.26 -18.90
C GLN A 14 3.32 -15.27 -17.85
N THR A 15 3.97 -14.11 -17.83
CA THR A 15 3.51 -12.93 -17.10
C THR A 15 3.16 -11.86 -18.10
N LEU A 16 1.92 -11.40 -18.05
CA LEU A 16 1.43 -10.30 -18.87
C LEU A 16 1.45 -9.02 -18.03
N ALA A 17 1.90 -7.91 -18.62
CA ALA A 17 1.91 -6.61 -17.96
C ALA A 17 0.88 -5.70 -18.62
N TYR A 18 0.09 -5.01 -17.80
CA TYR A 18 -0.94 -4.09 -18.25
C TYR A 18 -0.77 -2.74 -17.56
N LYS A 19 -0.78 -1.66 -18.34
CA LYS A 19 -0.69 -0.29 -17.84
C LYS A 19 -2.07 0.35 -17.80
N VAL A 20 -2.48 0.82 -16.63
CA VAL A 20 -3.79 1.44 -16.42
C VAL A 20 -3.90 2.74 -17.22
N ASP A 21 -4.95 2.87 -18.04
CA ASP A 21 -5.26 4.08 -18.80
C ASP A 21 -6.67 4.61 -18.54
N GLN A 22 -7.58 3.77 -18.07
CA GLN A 22 -8.98 4.09 -17.83
C GLN A 22 -9.46 3.57 -16.46
N ILE A 23 -10.19 4.43 -15.74
CA ILE A 23 -10.83 4.10 -14.46
C ILE A 23 -12.22 4.71 -14.49
N GLU A 24 -13.25 3.88 -14.32
CA GLU A 24 -14.64 4.29 -14.49
C GLU A 24 -15.55 3.64 -13.44
N VAL A 25 -16.66 4.30 -13.14
CA VAL A 25 -17.72 3.77 -12.27
C VAL A 25 -18.98 3.63 -13.08
N ILE A 26 -19.53 2.42 -13.13
CA ILE A 26 -20.72 2.07 -13.91
C ILE A 26 -21.81 1.44 -13.06
N LYS A 27 -23.03 1.41 -13.58
CA LYS A 27 -24.09 0.57 -13.01
C LYS A 27 -23.81 -0.91 -13.30
N PRO A 28 -24.29 -1.84 -12.45
CA PRO A 28 -24.11 -3.28 -12.67
C PRO A 28 -24.68 -3.80 -14.00
N THR A 29 -25.67 -3.11 -14.57
CA THR A 29 -26.31 -3.47 -15.85
C THR A 29 -25.61 -2.88 -17.09
N GLN A 30 -24.64 -1.98 -16.91
CA GLN A 30 -23.95 -1.30 -18.02
C GLN A 30 -22.70 -2.07 -18.43
N VAL A 31 -22.88 -3.18 -19.15
CA VAL A 31 -21.78 -4.08 -19.54
C VAL A 31 -21.08 -3.72 -20.85
N ASP A 32 -21.52 -2.65 -21.52
CA ASP A 32 -20.97 -2.26 -22.83
C ASP A 32 -19.47 -1.97 -22.77
N GLN A 33 -18.97 -1.45 -21.65
CA GLN A 33 -17.56 -1.17 -21.42
C GLN A 33 -16.68 -2.42 -21.28
N LEU A 34 -17.28 -3.59 -21.07
CA LEU A 34 -16.58 -4.88 -20.96
C LEU A 34 -16.50 -5.65 -22.27
N LYS A 35 -17.10 -5.10 -23.35
CA LYS A 35 -17.07 -5.72 -24.67
C LYS A 35 -15.64 -5.74 -25.22
N ILE A 36 -15.33 -6.78 -26.01
CA ILE A 36 -14.06 -6.90 -26.71
C ILE A 36 -13.92 -5.75 -27.71
N VAL A 37 -12.80 -5.04 -27.62
CA VAL A 37 -12.44 -3.97 -28.57
C VAL A 37 -11.50 -4.55 -29.62
N LYS A 38 -11.95 -4.58 -30.88
CA LYS A 38 -11.17 -5.14 -31.99
C LYS A 38 -9.79 -4.47 -32.09
N GLY A 39 -8.73 -5.28 -32.14
CA GLY A 39 -7.35 -4.82 -32.29
C GLY A 39 -6.68 -4.30 -31.02
N LYS A 40 -7.30 -4.47 -29.84
CA LYS A 40 -6.70 -4.11 -28.54
C LYS A 40 -6.62 -5.31 -27.62
N ASP A 41 -5.50 -5.45 -26.91
CA ASP A 41 -5.36 -6.35 -25.76
C ASP A 41 -5.54 -5.53 -24.48
N LEU A 42 -6.70 -5.72 -23.85
CA LEU A 42 -7.12 -5.00 -22.65
C LEU A 42 -7.42 -5.99 -21.54
N CYS A 43 -7.05 -5.61 -20.31
CA CYS A 43 -7.47 -6.30 -19.11
C CYS A 43 -8.18 -5.31 -18.19
N THR A 44 -9.37 -5.67 -17.70
CA THR A 44 -10.16 -4.84 -16.78
C THR A 44 -10.28 -5.56 -15.45
N LEU A 45 -9.74 -4.94 -14.39
CA LEU A 45 -10.04 -5.33 -13.01
C LEU A 45 -11.39 -4.71 -12.63
N MET A 46 -12.32 -5.53 -12.16
CA MET A 46 -13.65 -5.10 -11.74
C MET A 46 -13.85 -5.37 -10.25
N THR A 47 -14.43 -4.41 -9.54
CA THR A 47 -14.89 -4.60 -8.16
C THR A 47 -16.17 -3.82 -7.90
N CYS A 48 -16.79 -4.05 -6.74
CA CYS A 48 -17.95 -3.30 -6.28
C CYS A 48 -17.53 -1.91 -5.74
N THR A 49 -18.42 -0.93 -5.85
CA THR A 49 -18.23 0.42 -5.31
C THR A 49 -19.59 1.09 -5.08
N PRO A 50 -19.72 2.13 -4.24
CA PRO A 50 -18.79 2.56 -3.19
C PRO A 50 -18.58 1.50 -2.12
N TYR A 51 -17.50 1.63 -1.35
CA TYR A 51 -17.19 0.74 -0.23
C TYR A 51 -18.38 0.64 0.73
N MET A 52 -18.72 -0.57 1.16
CA MET A 52 -19.88 -0.92 2.01
C MET A 52 -21.28 -0.71 1.38
N ILE A 53 -21.39 -0.12 0.18
CA ILE A 53 -22.66 0.14 -0.49
C ILE A 53 -22.85 -0.78 -1.71
N ASN A 54 -21.79 -1.00 -2.50
CA ASN A 54 -21.74 -1.97 -3.60
C ASN A 54 -22.79 -1.79 -4.73
N THR A 55 -23.44 -0.62 -4.84
CA THR A 55 -24.49 -0.33 -5.83
C THR A 55 -23.97 -0.15 -7.26
N HIS A 56 -22.67 0.06 -7.42
CA HIS A 56 -21.99 0.28 -8.69
C HIS A 56 -20.82 -0.69 -8.85
N ARG A 57 -20.17 -0.63 -10.01
CA ARG A 57 -18.93 -1.34 -10.31
C ARG A 57 -17.84 -0.33 -10.64
N LEU A 58 -16.67 -0.54 -10.04
CA LEU A 58 -15.44 0.16 -10.36
C LEU A 58 -14.68 -0.69 -11.38
N LEU A 59 -14.42 -0.12 -12.54
CA LEU A 59 -13.60 -0.71 -13.59
C LEU A 59 -12.23 -0.02 -13.61
N VAL A 60 -11.17 -0.82 -13.63
CA VAL A 60 -9.79 -0.36 -13.82
C VAL A 60 -9.23 -1.12 -15.02
N THR A 61 -9.18 -0.44 -16.16
CA THR A 61 -8.75 -1.03 -17.43
C THR A 61 -7.32 -0.61 -17.74
N GLY A 62 -6.53 -1.56 -18.24
CA GLY A 62 -5.21 -1.30 -18.78
C GLY A 62 -4.99 -1.98 -20.12
N HIS A 63 -4.13 -1.39 -20.94
CA HIS A 63 -3.63 -1.98 -22.18
C HIS A 63 -2.37 -2.78 -21.94
N GLN A 64 -2.18 -3.84 -22.71
CA GLN A 64 -0.99 -4.67 -22.63
C GLN A 64 0.26 -3.85 -22.99
N ILE A 65 1.32 -4.05 -22.21
CA ILE A 65 2.67 -3.55 -22.47
C ILE A 65 3.66 -4.72 -22.42
N PRO A 66 4.84 -4.62 -23.08
CA PRO A 66 5.86 -5.64 -22.97
C PRO A 66 6.26 -5.90 -21.51
N TYR A 67 6.22 -7.17 -21.10
CA TYR A 67 6.62 -7.56 -19.75
C TYR A 67 8.13 -7.38 -19.55
N ASN A 68 8.50 -6.79 -18.42
CA ASN A 68 9.89 -6.61 -18.02
C ASN A 68 10.07 -7.03 -16.56
N GLN A 69 10.72 -8.18 -16.36
CA GLN A 69 10.98 -8.75 -15.03
C GLN A 69 11.77 -7.82 -14.11
N LYS A 70 12.74 -7.06 -14.65
CA LYS A 70 13.50 -6.07 -13.86
C LYS A 70 12.61 -4.92 -13.39
N ALA A 71 11.62 -4.53 -14.18
CA ALA A 71 10.67 -3.49 -13.80
C ALA A 71 9.74 -3.96 -12.66
N GLU A 72 9.23 -5.20 -12.73
CA GLU A 72 8.42 -5.78 -11.65
C GLU A 72 9.24 -5.93 -10.36
N ALA A 73 10.47 -6.44 -10.45
CA ALA A 73 11.36 -6.57 -9.31
C ALA A 73 11.63 -5.23 -8.63
N LYS A 74 11.94 -4.17 -9.41
CA LYS A 74 12.11 -2.81 -8.91
C LYS A 74 10.84 -2.27 -8.25
N ALA A 75 9.66 -2.57 -8.79
CA ALA A 75 8.40 -2.16 -8.18
C ALA A 75 8.19 -2.81 -6.81
N LYS A 76 8.44 -4.13 -6.69
CA LYS A 76 8.41 -4.86 -5.42
C LYS A 76 9.41 -4.30 -4.41
N GLU A 77 10.63 -4.02 -4.86
CA GLU A 77 11.68 -3.44 -4.02
C GLU A 77 11.29 -2.06 -3.49
N ARG A 78 10.72 -1.18 -4.33
CA ARG A 78 10.24 0.14 -3.89
C ARG A 78 9.18 0.03 -2.80
N ILE A 79 8.23 -0.90 -2.93
CA ILE A 79 7.18 -1.13 -1.92
C ILE A 79 7.82 -1.61 -0.61
N ARG A 80 8.72 -2.59 -0.69
CA ARG A 80 9.44 -3.12 0.47
C ARG A 80 10.26 -2.03 1.18
N ASN A 81 11.02 -1.24 0.43
CA ASN A 81 11.84 -0.16 0.98
C ASN A 81 10.95 0.91 1.62
N ARG A 82 9.82 1.28 1.00
CA ARG A 82 8.86 2.21 1.60
C ARG A 82 8.29 1.68 2.93
N LEU A 83 7.90 0.41 2.97
CA LEU A 83 7.38 -0.22 4.19
C LEU A 83 8.43 -0.23 5.30
N PHE A 84 9.67 -0.60 4.97
CA PHE A 84 10.80 -0.60 5.91
C PHE A 84 11.02 0.79 6.55
N TRP A 85 11.07 1.84 5.72
CA TRP A 85 11.22 3.21 6.19
C TRP A 85 10.02 3.69 7.01
N ASN A 86 8.79 3.32 6.63
CA ASN A 86 7.59 3.63 7.40
C ASN A 86 7.64 2.97 8.80
N ILE A 87 8.10 1.72 8.89
CA ILE A 87 8.25 1.02 10.18
C ILE A 87 9.30 1.72 11.05
N ILE A 88 10.46 2.06 10.50
CA ILE A 88 11.50 2.79 11.23
C ILE A 88 10.98 4.14 11.73
N ALA A 89 10.27 4.88 10.88
CA ALA A 89 9.71 6.19 11.22
C ALA A 89 8.69 6.12 12.37
N ILE A 90 8.03 4.97 12.58
CA ILE A 90 7.11 4.75 13.71
C ILE A 90 7.86 4.23 14.94
N LEU A 91 8.78 3.27 14.78
CA LEU A 91 9.47 2.63 15.91
C LEU A 91 10.49 3.53 16.59
N LEU A 92 11.23 4.35 15.86
CA LEU A 92 12.22 5.28 16.43
C LEU A 92 11.61 6.25 17.46
N PRO A 93 10.53 7.00 17.14
CA PRO A 93 9.93 7.91 18.11
C PRO A 93 9.28 7.17 19.28
N VAL A 94 8.65 6.01 19.06
CA VAL A 94 8.11 5.19 20.15
C VAL A 94 9.21 4.76 21.12
N LEU A 95 10.34 4.28 20.60
CA LEU A 95 11.49 3.90 21.42
C LEU A 95 12.05 5.11 22.19
N ALA A 96 12.16 6.27 21.53
CA ALA A 96 12.61 7.51 22.16
C ALA A 96 11.70 7.94 23.32
N ILE A 97 10.38 7.84 23.16
CA ILE A 97 9.39 8.12 24.21
C ILE A 97 9.54 7.15 25.39
N ILE A 98 9.72 5.85 25.13
CA ILE A 98 9.93 4.85 26.18
C ILE A 98 11.19 5.17 26.99
N ILE A 99 12.31 5.46 26.32
CA ILE A 99 13.57 5.84 26.94
C ILE A 99 13.41 7.14 27.76
N PHE A 100 12.71 8.14 27.23
CA PHE A 100 12.45 9.39 27.92
C PHE A 100 11.64 9.19 29.21
N ILE A 101 10.57 8.39 29.15
CA ILE A 101 9.76 8.03 30.32
C ILE A 101 10.60 7.26 31.34
N TRP A 102 11.44 6.32 30.90
CA TRP A 102 12.32 5.55 31.77
C TRP A 102 13.35 6.44 32.48
N HIS A 103 14.02 7.36 31.76
CA HIS A 103 14.93 8.33 32.36
C HIS A 103 14.25 9.24 33.39
N LYS A 104 13.04 9.72 33.10
CA LYS A 104 12.27 10.56 34.03
C LYS A 104 11.88 9.79 35.31
N LYS A 105 11.48 8.52 35.19
CA LYS A 105 11.20 7.65 36.34
C LYS A 105 12.46 7.37 37.17
N ARG A 106 13.60 7.12 36.52
CA ARG A 106 14.88 6.86 37.21
C ARG A 106 15.37 8.08 38.00
N LYS A 107 15.32 9.29 37.41
CA LYS A 107 15.68 10.53 38.11
C LYS A 107 14.78 10.79 39.32
N LYS A 108 13.46 10.56 39.20
CA LYS A 108 12.54 10.68 40.34
C LYS A 108 12.85 9.70 41.47
N LYS A 109 13.24 8.46 41.16
CA LYS A 109 13.64 7.46 42.18
C LYS A 109 14.90 7.90 42.92
N GLN A 110 15.92 8.38 42.20
CA GLN A 110 17.17 8.89 42.81
C GLN A 110 16.89 10.08 43.75
N ALA A 111 16.13 11.08 43.28
CA ALA A 111 15.78 12.24 44.11
C ALA A 111 14.93 11.90 45.35
N LYS A 112 14.21 10.77 45.38
CA LYS A 112 13.49 10.30 46.58
C LYS A 112 14.43 9.60 47.56
N ALA A 113 15.35 8.77 47.05
CA ALA A 113 16.34 8.08 47.87
C ALA A 113 17.34 9.04 48.53
N ASP A 114 17.73 10.12 47.84
CA ASP A 114 18.63 11.14 48.41
C ASP A 114 17.94 11.93 49.54
N LYS A 115 16.63 12.22 49.40
CA LYS A 115 15.84 12.89 50.45
C LYS A 115 15.61 12.02 51.69
N GLU A 116 15.42 10.71 51.51
CA GLU A 116 15.28 9.76 52.62
C GLU A 116 16.59 9.65 53.43
N LYS A 117 17.75 9.83 52.80
CA LYS A 117 19.07 9.82 53.48
C LYS A 117 19.43 11.12 54.21
N GLU A 118 18.85 12.27 53.84
CA GLU A 118 19.02 13.53 54.57
C GLU A 118 18.13 13.62 55.83
N GLN A 119 17.17 12.71 55.99
CA GLN A 119 16.23 12.68 57.13
C GLN A 119 16.63 11.70 58.24
N GLU A 120 17.73 10.97 58.08
CA GLU A 120 18.29 9.98 59.02
C GLU A 120 19.60 10.51 59.62
#